data_AF-A0A6C0EN11-F1
#
_entry.id   AF-A0A6C0EN11-F1
#
_cell.length_a   1.000
_cell.length_b   1.000
_cell.length_c   1.000
_cell.angle_alpha   90.00
_cell.angle_beta   90.00
_cell.angle_gamma   90.00
#
_symmetry.space_group_name_H-M   'P 1'
#
loop_
_entity.id
_entity.type
_entity.pdbx_description
1 polymer ?
#
loop_
_entity_poly.entity_id
_entity_poly.type
_entity_poly.pdbx_seq_one_letter_code
_entity_poly.pdbx_strand_id
1 'polypeptide(L)'
;MKDLPYLEDVYKLHFTNIKNTLFSNESNNKVRVYILSIIHIIGTLVLQWGIFLKPDYLYYYFIYLFLIFISYYIFDNRCFMTLISNKYSGLVGSPLYIKKNTAKNIIIINSIIAIIGILTPNMAPYTILKTIFN
;
A
#
# COMPACT_ATOMS: atom_id res chain seq x y z
N MET A 1 17.96 -24.65 24.77
CA MET A 1 17.82 -23.62 23.72
C MET A 1 16.41 -23.72 23.18
N LYS A 2 15.72 -22.60 22.94
CA LYS A 2 14.38 -22.64 22.32
C LYS A 2 14.60 -22.76 20.82
N ASP A 3 14.13 -23.84 20.21
CA ASP A 3 14.26 -24.03 18.77
C ASP A 3 13.56 -22.88 18.04
N LEU A 4 14.22 -22.35 17.01
CA LEU A 4 13.64 -21.32 16.16
C LEU A 4 12.51 -21.96 15.34
N PRO A 5 11.38 -21.25 15.14
CA PRO A 5 10.29 -21.76 14.32
C PRO A 5 10.75 -21.98 12.89
N TYR A 6 10.17 -22.98 12.21
CA TYR A 6 10.41 -23.18 10.78
C TYR A 6 9.96 -21.95 10.00
N LEU A 7 10.69 -21.63 8.93
CA LEU A 7 10.40 -20.49 8.06
C LEU A 7 8.96 -20.57 7.50
N GLU A 8 8.50 -21.79 7.19
CA GLU A 8 7.15 -22.08 6.72
C GLU A 8 6.07 -21.68 7.73
N ASP A 9 6.30 -21.95 9.02
CA ASP A 9 5.38 -21.56 10.09
C ASP A 9 5.30 -20.05 10.24
N VAL A 10 6.43 -19.36 10.11
CA VAL A 10 6.50 -17.89 10.12
C VAL A 10 5.71 -17.30 8.96
N TYR A 11 5.88 -17.83 7.74
CA TYR A 11 5.10 -17.38 6.58
C TYR A 11 3.62 -17.66 6.77
N LYS A 12 3.25 -18.88 7.18
CA LYS A 12 1.85 -19.27 7.39
C LYS A 12 1.16 -18.37 8.42
N LEU A 13 1.86 -18.04 9.51
CA LEU A 13 1.37 -17.12 10.52
C LEU A 13 1.15 -15.71 9.94
N HIS A 14 2.12 -15.19 9.19
CA HIS A 14 2.00 -13.87 8.54
C HIS A 14 0.83 -13.82 7.55
N PHE A 15 0.70 -14.80 6.67
CA PHE A 15 -0.40 -14.86 5.70
C PHE A 15 -1.77 -14.99 6.38
N THR A 16 -1.87 -15.81 7.43
CA THR A 16 -3.10 -15.95 8.21
C THR A 16 -3.49 -14.63 8.86
N ASN A 17 -2.53 -13.91 9.45
CA ASN A 17 -2.77 -12.60 10.04
C ASN A 17 -3.22 -11.57 9.00
N ILE A 18 -2.58 -11.52 7.82
CA ILE A 18 -2.98 -10.62 6.72
C ILE A 18 -4.40 -10.95 6.27
N LYS A 19 -4.71 -12.23 6.03
CA LYS A 19 -6.05 -12.68 5.62
C LYS A 19 -7.11 -12.30 6.66
N ASN A 20 -6.87 -12.57 7.93
CA ASN A 20 -7.83 -12.29 9.00
C ASN A 20 -8.02 -10.79 9.22
N THR A 21 -6.97 -9.99 9.00
CA THR A 21 -7.05 -8.53 9.14
C THR A 21 -7.81 -7.89 7.96
N LEU A 22 -7.58 -8.36 6.73
CA LEU A 22 -8.24 -7.82 5.54
C LEU A 22 -9.65 -8.39 5.33
N PHE A 23 -9.85 -9.67 5.60
CA PHE A 23 -11.09 -10.40 5.28
C PHE A 23 -11.66 -11.06 6.53
N SER A 24 -11.84 -10.28 7.60
CA SER A 24 -12.42 -10.80 8.84
C SER A 24 -13.86 -11.30 8.65
N ASN A 25 -14.06 -12.58 8.94
CA ASN A 25 -15.38 -13.23 8.95
C ASN A 25 -16.22 -12.88 10.18
N GLU A 26 -15.64 -12.20 11.18
CA GLU A 26 -16.33 -11.81 12.41
C GLU A 26 -16.91 -10.40 12.34
N SER A 27 -16.79 -9.71 11.20
CA SER A 27 -17.29 -8.35 11.04
C SER A 27 -18.82 -8.28 10.90
N ASN A 28 -19.43 -7.32 11.59
CA ASN A 28 -20.87 -7.04 11.51
C ASN A 28 -21.32 -6.59 10.11
N ASN A 29 -20.40 -6.06 9.29
CA ASN A 29 -20.69 -5.59 7.94
C ASN A 29 -19.64 -6.09 6.92
N LYS A 30 -19.64 -7.41 6.70
CA LYS A 30 -18.65 -8.13 5.87
C LYS A 30 -18.46 -7.52 4.49
N VAL A 31 -19.56 -7.17 3.82
CA VAL A 31 -19.52 -6.60 2.46
C VAL A 31 -18.71 -5.30 2.42
N ARG A 32 -18.96 -4.38 3.36
CA ARG A 32 -18.23 -3.10 3.43
C ARG A 32 -16.75 -3.31 3.76
N VAL A 33 -16.45 -4.19 4.72
CA VAL A 33 -15.07 -4.52 5.09
C VAL A 33 -14.32 -5.09 3.88
N TYR A 34 -14.94 -6.00 3.13
CA TYR A 34 -14.31 -6.62 1.96
C TYR A 34 -14.06 -5.62 0.83
N ILE A 35 -15.03 -4.72 0.56
CA ILE A 35 -14.85 -3.64 -0.42
C ILE A 35 -13.67 -2.75 -0.02
N LEU A 36 -13.61 -2.32 1.24
CA LEU A 36 -12.52 -1.49 1.74
C LEU A 36 -11.17 -2.19 1.64
N SER A 37 -11.12 -3.49 1.94
CA SER A 37 -9.90 -4.29 1.84
C SER A 37 -9.44 -4.48 0.40
N ILE A 38 -10.36 -4.67 -0.56
CA ILE A 38 -10.04 -4.71 -1.99
C ILE A 38 -9.49 -3.36 -2.45
N ILE A 39 -10.14 -2.25 -2.09
CA ILE A 39 -9.66 -0.90 -2.39
C ILE A 39 -8.27 -0.68 -1.79
N HIS A 40 -8.04 -1.16 -0.57
CA HIS A 40 -6.73 -1.05 0.08
C HIS A 40 -5.65 -1.83 -0.69
N ILE A 41 -5.93 -3.07 -1.09
CA ILE A 41 -5.01 -3.90 -1.90
C ILE A 41 -4.70 -3.19 -3.23
N ILE A 42 -5.72 -2.72 -3.95
CA ILE A 42 -5.53 -1.95 -5.19
C ILE A 42 -4.65 -0.72 -4.94
N GLY A 43 -4.94 0.02 -3.86
CA GLY A 43 -4.17 1.18 -3.47
C GLY A 43 -2.70 0.85 -3.19
N THR A 44 -2.43 -0.26 -2.50
CA THR A 44 -1.05 -0.73 -2.27
C THR A 44 -0.34 -1.15 -3.55
N LEU A 45 -1.06 -1.76 -4.50
CA LEU A 45 -0.51 -2.13 -5.81
C LEU A 45 -0.17 -0.88 -6.64
N VAL A 46 -1.07 0.11 -6.66
CA VAL A 46 -0.79 1.41 -7.30
C VAL A 46 0.40 2.08 -6.64
N LEU A 47 0.52 2.04 -5.31
CA LEU A 47 1.66 2.62 -4.61
C LEU A 47 2.99 1.95 -5.01
N GLN A 48 3.01 0.64 -5.22
CA GLN A 48 4.21 -0.12 -5.64
C GLN A 48 4.56 0.08 -7.11
N TRP A 49 3.55 0.07 -8.00
CA TRP A 49 3.77 -0.04 -9.46
C TRP A 49 3.40 1.22 -10.25
N GLY A 50 2.80 2.22 -9.61
CA GLY A 50 2.31 3.42 -10.28
C GLY A 50 3.38 4.29 -10.94
N ILE A 51 4.65 4.17 -10.51
CA ILE A 51 5.80 4.83 -11.18
C ILE A 51 6.03 4.34 -12.62
N PHE A 52 5.50 3.17 -12.98
CA PHE A 52 5.64 2.58 -14.32
C PHE A 52 4.46 2.93 -15.25
N LEU A 53 3.55 3.79 -14.81
CA LEU A 53 2.50 4.31 -15.69
C LEU A 53 3.11 5.21 -16.79
N LYS A 54 2.37 5.40 -17.90
CA LYS A 54 2.77 6.36 -18.93
C LYS A 54 2.97 7.75 -18.30
N PRO A 55 3.91 8.58 -18.81
CA PRO A 55 4.20 9.90 -18.25
C PRO A 55 2.96 10.76 -18.00
N ASP A 56 1.98 10.72 -18.91
CA ASP A 56 0.72 11.48 -18.79
C ASP A 56 -0.08 11.17 -17.51
N TYR A 57 0.09 9.97 -16.95
CA TYR A 57 -0.60 9.54 -15.73
C TYR A 57 0.22 9.77 -14.45
N LEU A 58 1.51 10.13 -14.56
CA LEU A 58 2.35 10.35 -13.38
C LEU A 58 1.88 11.54 -12.55
N TYR A 59 1.21 12.53 -13.15
CA TYR A 59 0.58 13.63 -12.42
C TYR A 59 -0.50 13.14 -11.44
N TYR A 60 -1.43 12.30 -11.91
CA TYR A 60 -2.48 11.71 -11.06
C TYR A 60 -1.87 10.80 -9.99
N TYR A 61 -0.85 10.03 -10.36
CA TYR A 61 -0.12 9.18 -9.42
C TYR A 61 0.58 10.02 -8.33
N PHE A 62 1.19 11.14 -8.67
CA PHE A 62 1.80 12.05 -7.71
C PHE A 62 0.77 12.65 -6.75
N ILE A 63 -0.39 13.11 -7.25
CA ILE A 63 -1.50 13.57 -6.39
C ILE A 63 -1.93 12.46 -5.43
N TYR A 64 -2.07 11.23 -5.92
CA TYR A 64 -2.40 10.08 -5.08
C TYR A 64 -1.36 9.83 -3.98
N LEU A 65 -0.07 9.84 -4.31
CA LEU A 65 1.01 9.72 -3.32
C LEU A 65 0.98 10.85 -2.29
N PHE A 66 0.71 12.08 -2.71
CA PHE A 66 0.61 13.25 -1.84
C PHE A 66 -0.57 13.12 -0.86
N LEU A 67 -1.75 12.71 -1.34
CA LEU A 67 -2.91 12.45 -0.48
C LEU A 67 -2.63 11.35 0.55
N ILE A 68 -1.95 10.28 0.13
CA ILE A 68 -1.53 9.23 1.05
C ILE A 68 -0.57 9.80 2.09
N PHE A 69 0.43 10.56 1.68
CA PHE A 69 1.41 11.16 2.60
C PHE A 69 0.72 12.04 3.66
N ILE A 70 -0.21 12.89 3.24
CA ILE A 70 -1.03 13.70 4.15
C ILE A 70 -1.83 12.82 5.11
N SER A 71 -2.46 11.75 4.61
CA SER A 71 -3.22 10.84 5.46
C SER A 71 -2.36 10.22 6.57
N TYR A 72 -1.10 9.87 6.27
CA TYR A 72 -0.16 9.38 7.28
C TYR A 72 0.15 10.44 8.35
N TYR A 73 0.13 11.73 8.02
CA TYR A 73 0.32 12.80 9.01
C TYR A 73 -0.93 12.99 9.88
N ILE A 74 -2.12 13.03 9.26
CA ILE A 74 -3.40 13.24 9.95
C ILE A 74 -3.73 12.08 10.91
N PHE A 75 -3.44 10.84 10.50
CA PHE A 75 -3.83 9.64 11.24
C PHE A 75 -2.70 9.04 12.09
N ASP A 76 -1.80 9.88 12.62
CA ASP A 76 -0.69 9.46 13.49
C ASP A 76 0.15 8.30 12.93
N ASN A 77 0.38 8.32 11.63
CA ASN A 77 1.12 7.31 10.86
C ASN A 77 0.43 5.94 10.75
N ARG A 78 -0.86 5.88 11.04
CA ARG A 78 -1.68 4.70 10.79
C ARG A 78 -2.23 4.76 9.36
N CYS A 79 -2.38 3.61 8.72
CA CYS A 79 -3.01 3.56 7.42
C CYS A 79 -4.49 3.92 7.56
N PHE A 80 -4.94 4.94 6.81
CA PHE A 80 -6.32 5.41 6.80
C PHE A 80 -7.32 4.28 6.51
N MET A 81 -7.03 3.43 5.52
CA MET A 81 -7.90 2.31 5.16
C MET A 81 -8.05 1.29 6.28
N THR A 82 -7.00 1.06 7.05
CA THR A 82 -7.05 0.17 8.21
C THR A 82 -7.90 0.77 9.34
N LEU A 83 -7.85 2.09 9.56
CA LEU A 83 -8.70 2.75 10.54
C LEU A 83 -10.19 2.69 10.15
N ILE A 84 -10.49 2.90 8.87
CA ILE A 84 -11.85 2.78 8.35
C ILE A 84 -12.34 1.33 8.46
N SER A 85 -11.51 0.37 8.06
CA SER A 85 -11.85 -1.05 8.14
C SER A 85 -12.12 -1.47 9.59
N ASN A 86 -11.29 -1.04 10.55
CA ASN A 86 -11.50 -1.28 11.98
C ASN A 86 -12.80 -0.67 12.49
N LYS A 87 -13.14 0.56 12.06
CA LYS A 87 -14.40 1.21 12.42
C LYS A 87 -15.61 0.39 11.97
N TYR A 88 -15.58 -0.17 10.77
CA TYR A 88 -16.70 -0.93 10.21
C TYR A 88 -16.70 -2.43 10.56
N SER A 89 -15.56 -2.98 10.97
CA SER A 89 -15.47 -4.37 11.40
C SER A 89 -16.00 -4.59 12.81
N GLY A 90 -16.01 -3.56 13.67
CA GLY A 90 -16.38 -3.69 15.08
C GLY A 90 -15.32 -4.43 15.91
N LEU A 91 -14.19 -4.78 15.29
CA LEU A 91 -13.09 -5.48 15.92
C LEU A 91 -12.02 -4.48 16.33
N VAL A 92 -11.51 -4.61 17.56
CA VAL A 92 -10.31 -3.89 18.02
C VAL A 92 -9.07 -4.62 17.47
N GLY A 93 -9.03 -4.83 16.15
CA GLY A 93 -7.95 -5.54 15.49
C GLY A 93 -6.70 -4.69 15.37
N SER A 94 -5.54 -5.29 15.65
CA SER A 94 -4.21 -4.72 15.40
C SER A 94 -4.14 -4.22 13.96
N PRO A 95 -3.94 -2.92 13.72
CA PRO A 95 -3.83 -2.42 12.35
C PRO A 95 -2.71 -3.16 11.61
N LEU A 96 -2.87 -3.41 10.31
CA LEU A 96 -1.79 -3.91 9.44
C LEU A 96 -0.55 -3.05 9.65
N TYR A 97 0.43 -3.61 10.38
CA TYR A 97 1.66 -2.94 10.74
C TYR A 97 2.65 -3.05 9.58
N ILE A 98 2.46 -2.21 8.55
CA ILE A 98 3.57 -1.89 7.66
C ILE A 98 4.55 -1.04 8.49
N LYS A 99 5.84 -1.39 8.47
CA LYS A 99 6.87 -0.59 9.15
C LYS A 99 6.77 0.85 8.66
N LYS A 100 6.39 1.75 9.56
CA LYS A 100 6.14 3.19 9.34
C LYS A 100 7.20 3.86 8.48
N ASN A 101 8.48 3.60 8.74
CA ASN A 101 9.58 4.20 8.00
C ASN A 101 9.66 3.66 6.56
N THR A 102 9.37 2.39 6.35
CA THR A 102 9.36 1.78 5.02
C THR A 102 8.29 2.42 4.13
N ALA A 103 7.06 2.57 4.63
CA ALA A 103 5.98 3.19 3.85
C ALA A 103 6.30 4.64 3.46
N LYS A 104 6.78 5.45 4.42
CA LYS A 104 7.20 6.83 4.15
C LYS A 104 8.33 6.92 3.14
N ASN A 105 9.35 6.08 3.28
CA ASN A 105 10.49 6.07 2.36
C ASN A 105 10.04 5.70 0.94
N ILE A 106 9.17 4.69 0.80
CA ILE A 106 8.61 4.32 -0.52
C ILE A 106 7.82 5.49 -1.11
N ILE A 107 6.95 6.15 -0.34
CA ILE A 107 6.18 7.30 -0.83
C ILE A 107 7.11 8.43 -1.29
N ILE A 108 8.13 8.77 -0.51
CA ILE A 108 9.08 9.84 -0.84
C ILE A 108 9.86 9.47 -2.13
N ILE A 109 10.43 8.27 -2.20
CA ILE A 109 11.17 7.80 -3.38
C ILE A 109 10.29 7.82 -4.62
N ASN A 110 9.08 7.27 -4.53
CA ASN A 110 8.16 7.22 -5.68
C ASN A 110 7.66 8.61 -6.07
N SER A 111 7.53 9.53 -5.12
CA SER A 111 7.19 10.93 -5.39
C SER A 111 8.30 11.64 -6.18
N ILE A 112 9.57 11.41 -5.82
CA ILE A 112 10.72 11.97 -6.55
C ILE A 112 10.74 11.41 -7.98
N ILE A 113 10.58 10.10 -8.14
CA ILE A 113 10.54 9.44 -9.46
C ILE A 113 9.38 10.00 -10.31
N ALA A 114 8.21 10.17 -9.70
CA ALA A 114 7.04 10.74 -10.39
C ALA A 114 7.31 12.18 -10.84
N ILE A 115 7.91 13.03 -9.99
CA ILE A 115 8.29 14.40 -10.36
C ILE A 115 9.28 14.41 -11.53
N ILE A 116 10.32 13.57 -11.49
CA ILE A 116 11.27 13.44 -12.59
C ILE A 116 10.54 13.02 -13.87
N GLY A 117 9.69 11.99 -13.82
CA GLY A 117 8.94 11.54 -14.99
C GLY A 117 7.91 12.55 -15.52
N ILE A 118 7.42 13.47 -14.68
CA ILE A 118 6.55 14.58 -15.11
C ILE A 118 7.37 15.67 -15.81
N LEU A 119 8.52 16.08 -15.23
CA LEU A 119 9.35 17.15 -15.76
C LEU A 119 10.17 16.71 -16.99
N THR A 120 10.60 15.45 -17.00
CA THR A 120 11.37 14.83 -18.09
C THR A 120 10.74 13.49 -18.49
N PRO A 121 9.64 13.49 -19.28
CA PRO A 121 8.92 12.27 -19.70
C PRO A 121 9.78 11.17 -20.33
N ASN A 122 10.90 11.54 -20.96
CA ASN A 122 11.86 10.61 -21.56
C ASN A 122 12.64 9.79 -20.51
N MET A 123 12.76 10.29 -19.29
CA MET A 123 13.40 9.62 -18.15
C MET A 123 12.41 8.87 -17.26
N ALA A 124 11.11 8.90 -17.57
CA ALA A 124 10.13 8.14 -16.83
C ALA A 124 10.43 6.62 -16.90
N PRO A 125 10.24 5.85 -15.82
CA PRO A 125 10.50 4.40 -15.82
C PRO A 125 9.78 3.66 -16.96
N TYR A 126 8.54 4.08 -17.29
CA TYR A 126 7.81 3.55 -18.44
C TYR A 126 8.57 3.70 -19.75
N THR A 127 9.10 4.89 -20.02
CA THR A 127 9.82 5.20 -21.27
C THR A 127 11.13 4.44 -21.34
N ILE A 128 11.86 4.35 -20.23
CA ILE A 128 13.10 3.57 -20.12
C ILE A 128 12.83 2.10 -20.44
N LEU A 129 11.82 1.49 -19.80
CA LEU A 129 11.45 0.09 -20.07
C LEU A 129 11.01 -0.10 -21.53
N LYS A 130 10.22 0.84 -22.06
CA LYS A 130 9.78 0.79 -23.47
C LYS A 130 10.96 0.78 -24.44
N THR A 131 12.04 1.50 -24.14
CA THR A 131 13.27 1.55 -24.95
C THR A 131 14.12 0.28 -24.80
N ILE A 132 14.08 -0.39 -23.65
CA ILE A 132 14.85 -1.62 -23.41
C ILE A 132 14.20 -2.85 -24.07
N PHE A 133 12.86 -2.90 -24.08
CA PHE A 133 12.08 -4.07 -24.51
C PHE A 133 11.45 -3.95 -25.90
N ASN A 134 11.55 -2.80 -26.58
CA ASN A 134 11.28 -2.68 -28.03
C ASN A 134 12.59 -2.56 -28.79
#